data_AF-A0A7W1TWU5-F1
#
_entry.id   AF-A0A7W1TWU5-F1
#
_cell.length_a   1.000
_cell.length_b   1.000
_cell.length_c   1.000
_cell.angle_alpha   90.00
_cell.angle_beta   90.00
_cell.angle_gamma   90.00
#
_symmetry.space_group_name_H-M   'P 1'
#
loop_
_entity.id
_entity.type
_entity.pdbx_description
1 polymer ?
#
loop_
_entity_poly.entity_id
_entity_poly.type
_entity_poly.pdbx_seq_one_letter_code
_entity_poly.pdbx_strand_id
1 'polypeptide(L)'
;MAGSSATPGGGPARRRGLRLSELLTLSDQTDEQGRLLLEDSASRQAQKRARRSGVAMTEAPCDYADSPSRLGGRMNVSAYDALRHDVAEILNGFSWLAEVRVGAVSSPGRGSLQGLIDVANLGSTLPLVLFHRTDGQVPAHGVLPAFIASIFKASRGLFSGAVAMLNDGREAAATVTTDEVLAYVEGQGHFRRSETQRVCAAPTRLIARTIEAILSGTGTESNRSRLGDHLDAGDLWLYFSLHDSLSQAMSTYRFVLDNLSRDHPGVGFDELLGVMVEVAGRRGTFGELTDALVHTATVTQGRMNEVLGRAGDAPPLTVPGLLQIL
;
A
#
# COMPACT_ATOMS: atom_id res chain seq x y z
N MET A 1 -51.11 0.31 -38.93
CA MET A 1 -49.69 0.03 -39.23
C MET A 1 -48.87 0.59 -38.09
N ALA A 2 -48.40 -0.29 -37.19
CA ALA A 2 -47.59 0.08 -36.04
C ALA A 2 -46.12 0.16 -36.47
N GLY A 3 -45.53 1.34 -36.38
CA GLY A 3 -44.09 1.53 -36.51
C GLY A 3 -43.45 1.39 -35.13
N SER A 4 -42.82 0.25 -34.86
CA SER A 4 -42.00 0.01 -33.68
C SER A 4 -40.64 0.66 -33.88
N SER A 5 -40.40 1.81 -33.26
CA SER A 5 -39.06 2.39 -33.11
C SER A 5 -38.33 1.65 -31.99
N ALA A 6 -37.48 0.69 -32.36
CA ALA A 6 -36.53 0.08 -31.45
C ALA A 6 -35.47 1.12 -31.07
N THR A 7 -35.45 1.53 -29.80
CA THR A 7 -34.36 2.31 -29.21
C THR A 7 -33.12 1.43 -29.13
N PRO A 8 -31.94 1.85 -29.63
CA PRO A 8 -30.72 1.06 -29.45
C PRO A 8 -30.34 1.06 -27.97
N GLY A 9 -30.26 -0.13 -27.38
CA GLY A 9 -29.76 -0.33 -26.03
C GLY A 9 -28.30 0.11 -25.97
N GLY A 10 -28.05 1.24 -25.32
CA GLY A 10 -26.70 1.60 -24.86
C GLY A 10 -26.31 0.61 -23.76
N GLY A 11 -25.49 -0.38 -24.11
CA GLY A 11 -24.78 -1.18 -23.11
C GLY A 11 -23.99 -0.26 -22.16
N PRO A 12 -23.72 -0.69 -20.91
CA PRO A 12 -22.95 0.11 -19.97
C PRO A 12 -21.61 0.50 -20.62
N ALA A 13 -21.34 1.81 -20.68
CA ALA A 13 -20.11 2.32 -21.27
C ALA A 13 -18.91 1.69 -20.56
N ARG A 14 -18.09 0.94 -21.31
CA ARG A 14 -16.88 0.29 -20.79
C ARG A 14 -16.00 1.36 -20.15
N ARG A 15 -15.74 1.26 -18.85
CA ARG A 15 -14.95 2.26 -18.12
C ARG A 15 -13.52 2.28 -18.65
N ARG A 16 -12.95 3.46 -18.87
CA ARG A 16 -11.56 3.65 -19.30
C ARG A 16 -10.60 3.09 -18.23
N GLY A 17 -9.49 2.53 -18.68
CA GLY A 17 -8.34 2.20 -17.83
C GLY A 17 -7.73 3.43 -17.18
N LEU A 18 -7.12 3.21 -16.01
CA LEU A 18 -6.42 4.20 -15.22
C LEU A 18 -4.97 4.36 -15.70
N ARG A 19 -4.46 5.59 -15.67
CA ARG A 19 -3.03 5.90 -15.84
C ARG A 19 -2.26 5.45 -14.60
N LEU A 20 -0.96 5.23 -14.76
CA LEU A 20 -0.06 4.84 -13.67
C LEU A 20 -0.07 5.88 -12.54
N SER A 21 -0.10 7.17 -12.87
CA SER A 21 -0.23 8.23 -11.88
C SER A 21 -1.55 8.16 -11.10
N GLU A 22 -2.63 7.65 -11.69
CA GLU A 22 -3.92 7.45 -11.02
C GLU A 22 -3.92 6.17 -10.16
N LEU A 23 -3.21 5.12 -10.60
CA LEU A 23 -3.00 3.88 -9.83
C LEU A 23 -2.11 4.06 -8.59
N LEU A 24 -1.18 5.02 -8.65
CA LEU A 24 -0.26 5.35 -7.56
C LEU A 24 -0.84 6.39 -6.59
N THR A 25 -1.98 7.01 -6.91
CA THR A 25 -2.61 7.96 -5.99
C THR A 25 -3.39 7.23 -4.90
N LEU A 26 -3.10 7.58 -3.64
CA LEU A 26 -3.86 7.16 -2.46
C LEU A 26 -5.25 7.84 -2.40
N SER A 27 -6.04 7.77 -3.47
CA SER A 27 -7.31 8.51 -3.56
C SER A 27 -8.42 7.79 -2.78
N ASP A 28 -8.79 8.46 -1.69
CA ASP A 28 -9.91 8.29 -0.78
C ASP A 28 -9.73 7.27 0.35
N GLN A 29 -9.92 7.73 1.59
CA GLN A 29 -9.68 6.98 2.82
C GLN A 29 -10.83 7.29 3.76
N THR A 30 -12.04 6.94 3.34
CA THR A 30 -13.25 7.11 4.13
C THR A 30 -13.96 5.76 4.31
N ASP A 31 -14.77 5.61 5.36
CA ASP A 31 -15.54 4.39 5.62
C ASP A 31 -16.99 4.52 5.14
N GLU A 32 -17.79 3.50 5.43
CA GLU A 32 -19.19 3.34 5.01
C GLU A 32 -20.12 4.45 5.52
N GLN A 33 -19.64 5.25 6.46
CA GLN A 33 -20.35 6.41 7.02
C GLN A 33 -19.70 7.73 6.59
N GLY A 34 -18.80 7.70 5.61
CA GLY A 34 -18.04 8.85 5.13
C GLY A 34 -16.95 9.31 6.11
N ARG A 35 -16.62 8.53 7.14
CA ARG A 35 -15.65 8.93 8.17
C ARG A 35 -14.25 8.66 7.67
N LEU A 36 -13.33 9.60 7.89
CA LEU A 36 -11.95 9.45 7.45
C LEU A 36 -11.28 8.29 8.22
N LEU A 37 -10.84 7.27 7.48
CA LEU A 37 -10.17 6.07 8.00
C LEU A 37 -8.70 6.29 8.35
N LEU A 38 -8.18 7.50 8.13
CA LEU A 38 -6.89 7.89 8.71
C LEU A 38 -7.05 8.45 10.12
N GLU A 39 -6.23 7.92 11.02
CA GLU A 39 -5.67 8.73 12.08
C GLU A 39 -4.65 9.69 11.47
N ASP A 40 -5.00 10.98 11.45
CA ASP A 40 -4.09 12.13 11.46
C ASP A 40 -2.98 12.26 10.41
N SER A 41 -2.87 11.30 9.51
CA SER A 41 -1.99 11.29 8.35
C SER A 41 -2.66 11.89 7.13
N ALA A 42 -3.91 12.35 7.29
CA ALA A 42 -4.52 13.26 6.36
C ALA A 42 -3.63 14.49 6.30
N SER A 43 -2.99 14.70 5.14
CA SER A 43 -2.36 15.98 4.84
C SER A 43 -3.33 17.11 5.19
N ARG A 44 -2.84 18.34 5.45
CA ARG A 44 -3.73 19.50 5.69
C ARG A 44 -4.82 19.61 4.61
N GLN A 45 -4.53 19.17 3.38
CA GLN A 45 -5.51 19.06 2.31
C GLN A 45 -6.60 18.01 2.55
N ALA A 46 -6.26 16.80 3.02
CA ALA A 46 -7.24 15.76 3.34
C ALA A 46 -8.12 16.16 4.54
N GLN A 47 -7.56 16.80 5.57
CA GLN A 47 -8.35 17.37 6.67
C GLN A 47 -9.30 18.48 6.18
N LYS A 48 -8.80 19.36 5.31
CA LYS A 48 -9.61 20.43 4.70
C LYS A 48 -10.73 19.86 3.81
N ARG A 49 -10.47 18.75 3.11
CA ARG A 49 -11.47 18.03 2.32
C ARG A 49 -12.52 17.37 3.22
N ALA A 50 -12.13 16.64 4.26
CA ALA A 50 -13.05 16.05 5.23
C ALA A 50 -14.00 17.09 5.84
N ARG A 51 -13.46 18.24 6.27
CA ARG A 51 -14.26 19.37 6.78
C ARG A 51 -15.24 19.92 5.74
N ARG A 52 -14.82 20.06 4.47
CA ARG A 52 -15.69 20.49 3.36
C ARG A 52 -16.81 19.50 3.07
N SER A 53 -16.56 18.21 3.31
CA SER A 53 -17.52 17.13 3.15
C SER A 53 -18.38 16.88 4.40
N GLY A 54 -18.28 17.72 5.45
CA GLY A 54 -19.09 17.59 6.67
C GLY A 54 -18.69 16.43 7.59
N VAL A 55 -17.51 15.84 7.39
CA VAL A 55 -17.03 14.69 8.16
C VAL A 55 -16.42 15.16 9.49
N ALA A 56 -17.03 14.78 10.61
CA ALA A 56 -16.54 15.12 11.95
C ALA A 56 -15.34 14.24 12.34
N MET A 57 -14.20 14.88 12.65
CA MET A 57 -13.04 14.22 13.26
C MET A 57 -13.02 14.54 14.76
N THR A 58 -13.68 13.69 15.55
CA THR A 58 -13.65 13.81 17.01
C THR A 58 -12.41 13.13 17.55
N GLU A 59 -11.60 13.87 18.32
CA GLU A 59 -10.38 13.36 18.92
C GLU A 59 -10.53 13.17 20.44
N ALA A 60 -10.14 12.00 20.95
CA ALA A 60 -10.07 11.69 22.39
C ALA A 60 -8.62 11.28 22.78
N PRO A 61 -8.22 11.43 24.05
CA PRO A 61 -7.00 10.82 24.57
C PRO A 61 -7.02 9.29 24.34
N CYS A 62 -5.87 8.73 23.97
CA CYS A 62 -5.70 7.30 23.81
C CYS A 62 -5.45 6.62 25.17
N ASP A 63 -6.38 5.78 25.60
CA ASP A 63 -6.33 5.07 26.88
C ASP A 63 -5.33 3.90 26.93
N TYR A 64 -4.62 3.60 25.84
CA TYR A 64 -3.59 2.54 25.81
C TYR A 64 -2.33 2.98 26.58
N ALA A 65 -2.39 2.88 27.91
CA ALA A 65 -1.28 3.13 28.83
C ALA A 65 -0.25 1.97 28.90
N ASP A 66 -0.44 0.90 28.13
CA ASP A 66 0.26 -0.39 28.29
C ASP A 66 1.75 -0.38 27.89
N SER A 67 2.33 0.75 27.48
CA SER A 67 3.79 0.89 27.29
C SER A 67 4.26 2.17 27.97
N PRO A 68 5.28 2.11 28.86
CA PRO A 68 5.81 3.29 29.57
C PRO A 68 6.39 4.36 28.63
N SER A 69 6.60 4.00 27.36
CA SER A 69 7.13 4.87 26.33
C SER A 69 6.02 5.62 25.56
N ARG A 70 4.79 5.13 25.57
CA ARG A 70 3.65 5.67 24.80
C ARG A 70 2.80 6.59 25.69
N LEU A 71 3.16 7.86 25.78
CA LEU A 71 2.26 8.86 26.38
C LEU A 71 0.99 8.94 25.52
N GLY A 72 -0.19 8.72 26.13
CA GLY A 72 -1.48 8.72 25.46
C GLY A 72 -1.70 9.99 24.64
N GLY A 73 -1.46 9.91 23.34
CA GLY A 73 -1.72 10.99 22.39
C GLY A 73 -3.23 11.14 22.12
N ARG A 74 -3.62 12.25 21.48
CA ARG A 74 -4.98 12.39 20.93
C ARG A 74 -5.15 11.48 19.71
N MET A 75 -6.34 10.91 19.58
CA MET A 75 -6.69 9.90 18.58
C MET A 75 -8.11 10.11 18.05
N ASN A 76 -8.32 9.79 16.76
CA ASN A 76 -9.65 9.79 16.14
C ASN A 76 -10.53 8.68 16.74
N VAL A 77 -11.65 9.06 17.36
CA VAL A 77 -12.60 8.14 18.02
C VAL A 77 -13.14 7.09 17.03
N SER A 78 -13.41 7.46 15.78
CA SER A 78 -13.95 6.51 14.80
C SER A 78 -12.94 5.44 14.40
N ALA A 79 -11.65 5.76 14.35
CA ALA A 79 -10.59 4.79 14.09
C ALA A 79 -10.40 3.84 15.28
N TYR A 80 -10.54 4.37 16.49
CA TYR A 80 -10.52 3.57 17.72
C TYR A 80 -11.69 2.58 17.79
N ASP A 81 -12.91 3.05 17.50
CA ASP A 81 -14.11 2.22 17.53
C ASP A 81 -14.06 1.12 16.46
N ALA A 82 -13.59 1.45 15.25
CA ALA A 82 -13.34 0.47 14.18
C ALA A 82 -12.39 -0.65 14.63
N LEU A 83 -11.25 -0.27 15.22
CA LEU A 83 -10.25 -1.23 15.70
C LEU A 83 -10.81 -2.15 16.80
N ARG A 84 -11.67 -1.65 17.70
CA ARG A 84 -12.28 -2.46 18.76
C ARG A 84 -13.30 -3.47 18.24
N HIS A 85 -14.08 -3.12 17.22
CA HIS A 85 -15.12 -4.00 16.69
C HIS A 85 -14.53 -5.10 15.78
N ASP A 86 -13.46 -4.82 15.05
CA ASP A 86 -12.96 -5.70 14.00
C ASP A 86 -11.68 -6.49 14.37
N VAL A 87 -11.27 -6.56 15.64
CA VAL A 87 -10.02 -7.23 16.06
C VAL A 87 -9.86 -8.64 15.46
N ALA A 88 -10.91 -9.47 15.56
CA ALA A 88 -10.84 -10.85 15.08
C ALA A 88 -10.64 -10.90 13.56
N GLU A 89 -11.34 -10.03 12.81
CA GLU A 89 -11.21 -9.93 11.37
C GLU A 89 -9.83 -9.39 10.96
N ILE A 90 -9.28 -8.42 11.69
CA ILE A 90 -7.93 -7.90 11.42
C ILE A 90 -6.89 -9.01 11.53
N LEU A 91 -6.95 -9.80 12.61
CA LEU A 91 -6.01 -10.91 12.83
C LEU A 91 -6.18 -12.03 11.81
N ASN A 92 -7.42 -12.42 11.51
CA ASN A 92 -7.71 -13.40 10.45
C ASN A 92 -7.27 -12.88 9.08
N GLY A 93 -7.41 -11.58 8.82
CA GLY A 93 -7.01 -10.94 7.57
C GLY A 93 -5.49 -11.01 7.37
N PHE A 94 -4.70 -10.70 8.40
CA PHE A 94 -3.24 -10.86 8.31
C PHE A 94 -2.79 -12.31 8.16
N SER A 95 -3.46 -13.25 8.83
CA SER A 95 -3.25 -14.69 8.62
C SER A 95 -3.55 -15.09 7.17
N TRP A 96 -4.67 -14.62 6.60
CA TRP A 96 -5.02 -14.85 5.20
C TRP A 96 -3.97 -14.27 4.24
N LEU A 97 -3.49 -13.04 4.46
CA LEU A 97 -2.42 -12.43 3.65
C LEU A 97 -1.10 -13.23 3.73
N ALA A 98 -0.77 -13.79 4.90
CA ALA A 98 0.37 -14.68 5.05
C ALA A 98 0.22 -15.97 4.24
N GLU A 99 -1.00 -16.53 4.17
CA GLU A 99 -1.29 -17.68 3.32
C GLU A 99 -1.24 -17.33 1.82
N VAL A 100 -1.76 -16.16 1.41
CA VAL A 100 -1.62 -15.65 0.02
C VAL A 100 -0.15 -15.60 -0.39
N ARG A 101 0.70 -15.04 0.46
CA ARG A 101 2.15 -15.00 0.23
C ARG A 101 2.71 -16.42 0.08
N VAL A 102 2.45 -17.32 1.04
CA VAL A 102 3.01 -18.67 1.01
C VAL A 102 2.55 -19.47 -0.21
N GLY A 103 1.31 -19.30 -0.65
CA GLY A 103 0.81 -19.92 -1.87
C GLY A 103 1.51 -19.43 -3.15
N ALA A 104 2.09 -18.23 -3.13
CA ALA A 104 2.67 -17.59 -4.29
C ALA A 104 4.20 -17.69 -4.38
N VAL A 105 4.91 -17.83 -3.25
CA VAL A 105 6.37 -18.02 -3.21
C VAL A 105 6.75 -19.42 -2.71
N SER A 106 7.51 -20.15 -3.52
CA SER A 106 8.00 -21.51 -3.22
C SER A 106 9.07 -21.60 -2.11
N SER A 107 9.29 -20.52 -1.34
CA SER A 107 10.40 -20.40 -0.38
C SER A 107 9.91 -20.44 1.08
N PRO A 108 10.61 -21.15 1.99
CA PRO A 108 10.28 -21.16 3.41
C PRO A 108 10.66 -19.80 4.03
N GLY A 109 9.72 -18.87 4.01
CA GLY A 109 9.89 -17.53 4.59
C GLY A 109 8.82 -17.16 5.61
N ARG A 110 8.01 -18.14 6.06
CA ARG A 110 7.04 -17.89 7.14
C ARG A 110 7.83 -17.63 8.42
N GLY A 111 7.69 -16.43 8.97
CA GLY A 111 8.44 -15.98 10.15
C GLY A 111 9.77 -15.27 9.86
N SER A 112 10.15 -15.08 8.59
CA SER A 112 11.33 -14.27 8.26
C SER A 112 11.02 -12.78 8.20
N LEU A 113 12.07 -11.95 8.26
CA LEU A 113 11.95 -10.50 8.08
C LEU A 113 11.34 -10.16 6.71
N GLN A 114 11.76 -10.84 5.64
CA GLN A 114 11.13 -10.69 4.31
C GLN A 114 9.65 -11.09 4.34
N GLY A 115 9.30 -12.15 5.07
CA GLY A 115 7.91 -12.56 5.26
C GLY A 115 7.05 -11.45 5.87
N LEU A 116 7.58 -10.78 6.90
CA LEU A 116 6.92 -9.62 7.52
C LEU A 116 6.77 -8.45 6.54
N ILE A 117 7.81 -8.14 5.78
CA ILE A 117 7.80 -7.08 4.76
C ILE A 117 6.73 -7.36 3.70
N ASP A 118 6.74 -8.55 3.12
CA ASP A 118 5.83 -8.94 2.03
C ASP A 118 4.36 -8.89 2.48
N VAL A 119 4.04 -9.47 3.64
CA VAL A 119 2.66 -9.48 4.16
C VAL A 119 2.20 -8.08 4.55
N ALA A 120 3.06 -7.29 5.17
CA ALA A 120 2.76 -5.90 5.48
C ALA A 120 2.52 -5.07 4.20
N ASN A 121 3.29 -5.31 3.14
CA ASN A 121 3.11 -4.62 1.86
C ASN A 121 1.84 -5.09 1.11
N LEU A 122 1.51 -6.39 1.16
CA LEU A 122 0.23 -6.92 0.67
C LEU A 122 -0.96 -6.23 1.36
N GLY A 123 -0.94 -6.10 2.69
CA GLY A 123 -1.99 -5.38 3.41
C GLY A 123 -2.04 -3.88 3.07
N SER A 124 -0.89 -3.27 2.73
CA SER A 124 -0.83 -1.89 2.21
C SER A 124 -1.44 -1.75 0.81
N THR A 125 -1.49 -2.84 0.04
CA THR A 125 -2.00 -2.89 -1.34
C THR A 125 -3.53 -3.04 -1.40
N LEU A 126 -4.18 -3.52 -0.33
CA LEU A 126 -5.62 -3.78 -0.29
C LEU A 126 -6.46 -2.58 -0.78
N PRO A 127 -6.25 -1.33 -0.29
CA PRO A 127 -7.04 -0.20 -0.77
C PRO A 127 -6.92 0.04 -2.27
N LEU A 128 -5.72 -0.13 -2.85
CA LEU A 128 -5.46 0.13 -4.26
C LEU A 128 -6.30 -0.80 -5.15
N VAL A 129 -6.35 -2.09 -4.80
CA VAL A 129 -7.15 -3.07 -5.55
C VAL A 129 -8.65 -2.82 -5.35
N LEU A 130 -9.06 -2.55 -4.12
CA LEU A 130 -10.48 -2.43 -3.76
C LEU A 130 -11.14 -1.14 -4.26
N PHE A 131 -10.41 -0.02 -4.33
CA PHE A 131 -10.94 1.24 -4.86
C PHE A 131 -11.06 1.25 -6.38
N HIS A 132 -10.18 0.51 -7.06
CA HIS A 132 -10.07 0.62 -8.51
C HIS A 132 -10.70 -0.54 -9.28
N ARG A 133 -11.20 -1.59 -8.62
CA ARG A 133 -11.93 -2.66 -9.30
C ARG A 133 -13.19 -2.18 -10.03
N THR A 134 -13.49 -2.79 -11.16
CA THR A 134 -14.68 -2.51 -11.99
C THR A 134 -15.93 -3.22 -11.50
N ASP A 135 -15.78 -4.48 -11.10
CA ASP A 135 -16.88 -5.33 -10.69
C ASP A 135 -17.00 -5.34 -9.18
N GLY A 136 -17.99 -4.58 -8.74
CA GLY A 136 -18.27 -4.30 -7.34
C GLY A 136 -18.95 -2.94 -7.27
N GLN A 137 -19.95 -2.81 -6.41
CA GLN A 137 -20.34 -1.50 -5.90
C GLN A 137 -19.10 -0.94 -5.19
N VAL A 138 -18.17 -0.31 -5.92
CA VAL A 138 -17.29 0.69 -5.31
C VAL A 138 -18.27 1.79 -4.91
N PRO A 139 -18.57 1.97 -3.61
CA PRO A 139 -19.58 2.92 -3.21
C PRO A 139 -19.15 4.29 -3.74
N ALA A 140 -20.11 5.07 -4.22
CA ALA A 140 -19.83 6.43 -4.66
C ALA A 140 -19.11 7.15 -3.50
N HIS A 141 -17.84 7.51 -3.72
CA HIS A 141 -16.90 8.04 -2.72
C HIS A 141 -16.33 7.03 -1.70
N GLY A 142 -15.39 6.19 -2.14
CA GLY A 142 -14.19 5.94 -1.32
C GLY A 142 -14.44 5.30 0.04
N VAL A 143 -15.29 4.28 0.08
CA VAL A 143 -15.68 3.56 1.28
C VAL A 143 -14.97 2.20 1.36
N LEU A 144 -14.06 2.03 2.31
CA LEU A 144 -13.53 0.70 2.67
C LEU A 144 -14.19 0.19 3.95
N PRO A 145 -14.47 -1.12 4.06
CA PRO A 145 -14.77 -1.74 5.33
C PRO A 145 -13.71 -1.39 6.39
N ALA A 146 -14.15 -1.12 7.61
CA ALA A 146 -13.31 -0.63 8.70
C ALA A 146 -12.10 -1.55 8.99
N PHE A 147 -12.28 -2.87 8.92
CA PHE A 147 -11.20 -3.84 9.08
C PHE A 147 -10.11 -3.72 7.98
N ILE A 148 -10.48 -3.38 6.74
CA ILE A 148 -9.51 -3.24 5.64
C ILE A 148 -8.63 -2.01 5.85
N ALA A 149 -9.22 -0.89 6.25
CA ALA A 149 -8.43 0.27 6.63
C ALA A 149 -7.55 0.02 7.85
N SER A 150 -8.04 -0.76 8.82
CA SER A 150 -7.26 -1.13 10.01
C SER A 150 -6.05 -2.00 9.63
N ILE A 151 -6.24 -2.98 8.72
CA ILE A 151 -5.16 -3.79 8.16
C ILE A 151 -4.16 -2.90 7.41
N PHE A 152 -4.63 -2.06 6.48
CA PHE A 152 -3.77 -1.11 5.74
C PHE A 152 -2.90 -0.25 6.68
N LYS A 153 -3.51 0.28 7.74
CA LYS A 153 -2.83 1.12 8.72
C LYS A 153 -1.76 0.33 9.49
N ALA A 154 -2.12 -0.84 10.02
CA ALA A 154 -1.17 -1.69 10.75
C ALA A 154 -0.02 -2.12 9.84
N SER A 155 -0.34 -2.51 8.60
CA SER A 155 0.59 -2.84 7.53
C SER A 155 1.64 -1.76 7.30
N ARG A 156 1.25 -0.49 7.15
CA ARG A 156 2.21 0.60 6.96
C ARG A 156 3.22 0.74 8.10
N GLY A 157 2.76 0.63 9.35
CA GLY A 157 3.63 0.75 10.51
C GLY A 157 4.63 -0.41 10.59
N LEU A 158 4.14 -1.63 10.38
CA LEU A 158 4.96 -2.84 10.39
C LEU A 158 5.94 -2.88 9.21
N PHE A 159 5.50 -2.47 8.02
CA PHE A 159 6.36 -2.36 6.83
C PHE A 159 7.51 -1.38 7.09
N SER A 160 7.21 -0.18 7.59
CA SER A 160 8.25 0.81 7.91
C SER A 160 9.26 0.29 8.94
N GLY A 161 8.79 -0.42 9.97
CA GLY A 161 9.66 -1.02 10.97
C GLY A 161 10.55 -2.14 10.41
N ALA A 162 9.97 -3.03 9.61
CA ALA A 162 10.69 -4.15 9.02
C ALA A 162 11.72 -3.71 7.98
N VAL A 163 11.40 -2.69 7.16
CA VAL A 163 12.36 -2.08 6.23
C VAL A 163 13.50 -1.38 6.99
N ALA A 164 13.21 -0.71 8.12
CA ALA A 164 14.26 -0.14 8.95
C ALA A 164 15.20 -1.22 9.52
N MET A 165 14.66 -2.34 10.01
CA MET A 165 15.47 -3.48 10.43
C MET A 165 16.39 -3.98 9.31
N LEU A 166 15.88 -4.10 8.08
CA LEU A 166 16.65 -4.49 6.90
C LEU A 166 17.77 -3.49 6.59
N ASN A 167 17.46 -2.19 6.62
CA ASN A 167 18.42 -1.11 6.38
C ASN A 167 19.52 -1.03 7.46
N ASP A 168 19.21 -1.45 8.69
CA ASP A 168 20.17 -1.57 9.79
C ASP A 168 21.02 -2.85 9.70
N GLY A 169 20.91 -3.61 8.61
CA GLY A 169 21.77 -4.76 8.31
C GLY A 169 21.23 -6.11 8.76
N ARG A 170 19.96 -6.22 9.18
CA ARG A 170 19.32 -7.53 9.35
C ARG A 170 19.15 -8.20 7.98
N GLU A 171 19.49 -9.47 7.88
CA GLU A 171 19.28 -10.22 6.64
C GLU A 171 17.79 -10.45 6.37
N ALA A 172 17.37 -10.33 5.11
CA ALA A 172 15.98 -10.55 4.71
C ALA A 172 15.48 -11.97 5.06
N ALA A 173 16.35 -12.96 5.00
CA ALA A 173 16.05 -14.35 5.34
C ALA A 173 16.05 -14.65 6.85
N ALA A 174 16.49 -13.71 7.69
CA ALA A 174 16.57 -13.93 9.13
C ALA A 174 15.18 -14.18 9.73
N THR A 175 15.08 -15.23 10.55
CA THR A 175 13.90 -15.47 11.39
C THR A 175 13.81 -14.37 12.43
N VAL A 176 12.62 -13.78 12.57
CA VAL A 176 12.34 -12.74 13.57
C VAL A 176 11.23 -13.19 14.51
N THR A 177 11.25 -12.70 15.74
CA THR A 177 10.20 -12.96 16.72
C THR A 177 9.33 -11.72 16.93
N THR A 178 8.10 -11.93 17.43
CA THR A 178 7.21 -10.83 17.81
C THR A 178 7.86 -9.85 18.78
N ASP A 179 8.53 -10.36 19.81
CA ASP A 179 9.19 -9.54 20.83
C ASP A 179 10.36 -8.72 20.25
N GLU A 180 11.16 -9.34 19.37
CA GLU A 180 12.25 -8.64 18.69
C GLU A 180 11.73 -7.49 17.83
N VAL A 181 10.72 -7.76 17.00
CA VAL A 181 10.11 -6.74 16.13
C VAL A 181 9.59 -5.61 17.01
N LEU A 182 8.74 -5.91 18.00
CA LEU A 182 8.15 -4.91 18.90
C LEU A 182 9.21 -4.05 19.61
N ALA A 183 10.25 -4.69 20.17
CA ALA A 183 11.32 -3.97 20.85
C ALA A 183 12.04 -3.01 19.90
N TYR A 184 12.30 -3.45 18.66
CA TYR A 184 12.94 -2.61 17.65
C TYR A 184 12.05 -1.42 17.23
N VAL A 185 10.79 -1.66 16.84
CA VAL A 185 9.91 -0.56 16.42
C VAL A 185 9.56 0.42 17.53
N GLU A 186 9.52 -0.02 18.79
CA GLU A 186 9.39 0.88 19.93
C GLU A 186 10.68 1.68 20.18
N GLY A 187 11.84 1.02 20.16
CA GLY A 187 13.14 1.65 20.40
C GLY A 187 13.48 2.73 19.36
N GLN A 188 13.15 2.49 18.10
CA GLN A 188 13.32 3.46 17.01
C GLN A 188 12.18 4.48 16.89
N GLY A 189 11.15 4.35 17.72
CA GLY A 189 10.01 5.24 17.70
C GLY A 189 9.16 5.16 16.42
N HIS A 190 9.18 4.04 15.68
CA HIS A 190 8.34 3.86 14.48
C HIS A 190 6.84 3.89 14.77
N PHE A 191 6.45 3.60 16.01
CA PHE A 191 5.08 3.81 16.48
C PHE A 191 4.79 5.24 16.94
N ARG A 192 5.73 6.17 16.78
CA ARG A 192 5.54 7.59 17.11
C ARG A 192 5.82 8.45 15.89
N ARG A 193 5.06 9.53 15.77
CA ARG A 193 5.43 10.62 14.86
C ARG A 193 6.51 11.48 15.48
N SER A 194 7.61 11.71 14.77
CA SER A 194 8.68 12.61 15.21
C SER A 194 8.17 14.04 15.48
N GLU A 195 7.32 14.57 14.60
CA GLU A 195 6.82 15.96 14.69
C GLU A 195 5.76 16.17 15.79
N THR A 196 4.82 15.24 15.93
CA THR A 196 3.65 15.42 16.80
C THR A 196 3.71 14.57 18.07
N GLN A 197 4.72 13.69 18.18
CA GLN A 197 4.85 12.68 19.24
C GLN A 197 3.61 11.80 19.42
N ARG A 198 2.72 11.74 18.41
CA ARG A 198 1.48 10.96 18.43
C ARG A 198 1.80 9.49 18.20
N VAL A 199 1.13 8.61 18.92
CA VAL A 199 1.39 7.17 18.95
C VAL A 199 0.44 6.41 18.02
N CYS A 200 0.89 5.28 17.46
CA CYS A 200 0.02 4.29 16.82
C CYS A 200 -1.10 3.85 17.77
N ALA A 201 -2.35 4.03 17.36
CA ALA A 201 -3.51 3.63 18.15
C ALA A 201 -3.79 2.12 18.10
N ALA A 202 -3.01 1.34 18.85
CA ALA A 202 -3.37 -0.02 19.19
C ALA A 202 -2.73 -0.41 20.53
N PRO A 203 -3.40 -1.21 21.37
CA PRO A 203 -2.76 -1.79 22.54
C PRO A 203 -1.57 -2.63 22.10
N THR A 204 -0.46 -2.62 22.85
CA THR A 204 0.75 -3.38 22.53
C THR A 204 0.44 -4.86 22.29
N ARG A 205 -0.47 -5.43 23.09
CA ARG A 205 -0.94 -6.82 22.91
C ARG A 205 -1.60 -7.07 21.54
N LEU A 206 -2.36 -6.11 21.00
CA LEU A 206 -2.94 -6.26 19.67
C LEU A 206 -1.86 -6.21 18.60
N ILE A 207 -0.90 -5.28 18.71
CA ILE A 207 0.23 -5.19 17.78
C ILE A 207 1.03 -6.50 17.79
N ALA A 208 1.32 -7.03 18.98
CA ALA A 208 2.00 -8.30 19.16
C ALA A 208 1.27 -9.44 18.44
N ARG A 209 -0.05 -9.56 18.66
CA ARG A 209 -0.88 -10.56 18.00
C ARG A 209 -0.95 -10.37 16.49
N THR A 210 -0.93 -9.14 16.00
CA THR A 210 -0.87 -8.85 14.56
C THR A 210 0.44 -9.31 13.96
N ILE A 211 1.57 -9.02 14.61
CA ILE A 211 2.89 -9.51 14.17
C ILE A 211 2.91 -11.04 14.18
N GLU A 212 2.42 -11.66 15.26
CA GLU A 212 2.32 -13.11 15.37
C GLU A 212 1.43 -13.72 14.28
N ALA A 213 0.30 -13.09 13.94
CA ALA A 213 -0.57 -13.55 12.86
C ALA A 213 0.13 -13.53 11.50
N ILE A 214 0.99 -12.54 11.26
CA ILE A 214 1.83 -12.46 10.05
C ILE A 214 2.91 -13.54 10.06
N LEU A 215 3.67 -13.64 11.15
CA LEU A 215 4.84 -14.51 11.24
C LEU A 215 4.46 -16.00 11.28
N SER A 216 3.38 -16.35 11.97
CA SER A 216 2.90 -17.73 12.10
C SER A 216 1.86 -18.12 11.05
N GLY A 217 1.22 -17.14 10.40
CA GLY A 217 0.04 -17.36 9.56
C GLY A 217 -1.22 -17.77 10.34
N THR A 218 -1.24 -17.66 11.68
CA THR A 218 -2.38 -18.07 12.51
C THR A 218 -3.16 -16.87 13.00
N GLY A 219 -4.47 -16.83 12.70
CA GLY A 219 -5.37 -15.76 13.14
C GLY A 219 -6.01 -16.06 14.49
N THR A 220 -7.34 -15.90 14.55
CA THR A 220 -8.19 -16.36 15.65
C THR A 220 -8.69 -17.79 15.40
N GLU A 221 -9.40 -18.39 16.36
CA GLU A 221 -9.89 -19.78 16.29
C GLU A 221 -10.75 -20.11 15.04
N SER A 222 -11.35 -19.10 14.40
CA SER A 222 -12.14 -19.29 13.18
C SER A 222 -11.31 -19.38 11.90
N ASN A 223 -10.07 -18.85 11.88
CA ASN A 223 -9.12 -18.77 10.75
C ASN A 223 -9.71 -18.36 9.37
N ARG A 224 -10.92 -17.80 9.33
CA ARG A 224 -11.58 -17.34 8.10
C ARG A 224 -11.64 -15.82 8.11
N SER A 225 -11.05 -15.21 7.09
CA SER A 225 -11.17 -13.78 6.83
C SER A 225 -12.21 -13.52 5.75
N ARG A 226 -12.96 -12.44 5.92
CA ARG A 226 -13.86 -11.87 4.89
C ARG A 226 -13.08 -11.25 3.73
N LEU A 227 -11.77 -11.08 3.82
CA LEU A 227 -10.95 -10.61 2.69
C LEU A 227 -11.11 -11.49 1.45
N GLY A 228 -11.18 -12.81 1.62
CA GLY A 228 -11.36 -13.75 0.51
C GLY A 228 -12.71 -13.62 -0.19
N ASP A 229 -13.73 -13.05 0.47
CA ASP A 229 -15.03 -12.74 -0.15
C ASP A 229 -14.96 -11.48 -1.02
N HIS A 230 -13.93 -10.65 -0.82
CA HIS A 230 -13.76 -9.38 -1.51
C HIS A 230 -12.66 -9.41 -2.57
N LEU A 231 -11.72 -10.35 -2.50
CA LEU A 231 -10.51 -10.35 -3.33
C LEU A 231 -10.13 -11.78 -3.73
N ASP A 232 -9.74 -11.93 -5.00
CA ASP A 232 -9.01 -13.12 -5.43
C ASP A 232 -7.54 -13.02 -4.95
N ALA A 233 -7.04 -14.12 -4.39
CA ALA A 233 -5.70 -14.20 -3.84
C ALA A 233 -4.61 -14.06 -4.93
N GLY A 234 -4.84 -14.64 -6.11
CA GLY A 234 -3.93 -14.58 -7.23
C GLY A 234 -3.85 -13.17 -7.82
N ASP A 235 -4.99 -12.52 -7.98
CA ASP A 235 -5.08 -11.14 -8.44
C ASP A 235 -4.39 -10.17 -7.47
N LEU A 236 -4.63 -10.31 -6.16
CA LEU A 236 -3.97 -9.50 -5.14
C LEU A 236 -2.45 -9.67 -5.19
N TRP A 237 -1.97 -10.91 -5.24
CA TRP A 237 -0.53 -11.19 -5.34
C TRP A 237 0.07 -10.65 -6.64
N LEU A 238 -0.62 -10.80 -7.77
CA LEU A 238 -0.16 -10.29 -9.05
C LEU A 238 -0.05 -8.76 -9.03
N TYR A 239 -1.07 -8.07 -8.52
CA TYR A 239 -1.04 -6.61 -8.40
C TYR A 239 0.11 -6.14 -7.51
N PHE A 240 0.25 -6.76 -6.32
CA PHE A 240 1.36 -6.51 -5.41
C PHE A 240 2.72 -6.70 -6.10
N SER A 241 2.94 -7.85 -6.76
CA SER A 241 4.21 -8.19 -7.39
C SER A 241 4.58 -7.21 -8.51
N LEU A 242 3.59 -6.80 -9.30
CA LEU A 242 3.73 -5.79 -10.34
C LEU A 242 4.12 -4.42 -9.75
N HIS A 243 3.44 -4.02 -8.68
CA HIS A 243 3.68 -2.75 -8.00
C HIS A 243 5.06 -2.69 -7.34
N ASP A 244 5.44 -3.76 -6.65
CA ASP A 244 6.73 -3.87 -5.97
C ASP A 244 7.89 -3.83 -6.97
N SER A 245 7.82 -4.65 -8.03
CA SER A 245 8.84 -4.68 -9.08
C SER A 245 9.04 -3.33 -9.76
N LEU A 246 7.95 -2.61 -10.05
CA LEU A 246 8.02 -1.28 -10.63
C LEU A 246 8.58 -0.25 -9.65
N SER A 247 8.17 -0.31 -8.37
CA SER A 247 8.68 0.60 -7.33
C SER A 247 10.19 0.45 -7.13
N GLN A 248 10.70 -0.78 -7.17
CA GLN A 248 12.14 -1.06 -7.12
C GLN A 248 12.85 -0.47 -8.35
N ALA A 249 12.33 -0.74 -9.56
CA ALA A 249 12.91 -0.22 -10.80
C ALA A 249 12.95 1.32 -10.84
N MET A 250 11.88 1.98 -10.38
CA MET A 250 11.81 3.44 -10.26
C MET A 250 12.80 3.98 -9.22
N SER A 251 12.95 3.31 -8.08
CA SER A 251 13.92 3.72 -7.04
C SER A 251 15.36 3.60 -7.55
N THR A 252 15.70 2.51 -8.23
CA THR A 252 17.02 2.35 -8.87
C THR A 252 17.27 3.44 -9.91
N TYR A 253 16.29 3.72 -10.77
CA TYR A 253 16.42 4.78 -11.77
C TYR A 253 16.62 6.15 -11.13
N ARG A 254 15.84 6.48 -10.09
CA ARG A 254 15.95 7.73 -9.35
C ARG A 254 17.35 7.89 -8.75
N PHE A 255 17.88 6.84 -8.13
CA PHE A 255 19.25 6.85 -7.60
C PHE A 255 20.30 7.14 -8.67
N VAL A 256 20.19 6.50 -9.84
CA VAL A 256 21.11 6.74 -10.97
C VAL A 256 20.99 8.17 -11.47
N LEU A 257 19.76 8.67 -11.67
CA LEU A 257 19.50 10.05 -12.10
C LEU A 257 20.08 11.08 -11.11
N ASP A 258 19.90 10.87 -9.81
CA ASP A 258 20.41 11.77 -8.78
C ASP A 258 21.96 11.77 -8.72
N ASN A 259 22.60 10.63 -8.94
CA ASN A 259 24.07 10.56 -9.03
C ASN A 259 24.60 11.23 -10.30
N LEU A 260 23.99 10.96 -11.46
CA LEU A 260 24.36 11.62 -12.71
C LEU A 260 24.22 13.14 -12.62
N SER A 261 23.13 13.62 -12.03
CA SER A 261 22.89 15.06 -11.83
C SER A 261 23.94 15.69 -10.90
N ARG A 262 24.48 14.92 -9.95
CA ARG A 262 25.54 15.37 -9.03
C ARG A 262 26.91 15.38 -9.71
N ASP A 263 27.21 14.37 -10.50
CA ASP A 263 28.51 14.19 -11.18
C ASP A 263 28.64 15.09 -12.42
N HIS A 264 27.51 15.51 -13.00
CA HIS A 264 27.42 16.38 -14.17
C HIS A 264 26.59 17.65 -13.88
N PRO A 265 27.05 18.52 -12.96
CA PRO A 265 26.28 19.70 -12.58
C PRO A 265 26.09 20.65 -13.77
N GLY A 266 24.84 21.08 -14.00
CA GLY A 266 24.49 21.99 -15.07
C GLY A 266 24.24 21.34 -16.44
N VAL A 267 24.41 20.02 -16.54
CA VAL A 267 24.06 19.23 -17.74
C VAL A 267 22.55 18.96 -17.75
N GLY A 268 21.90 19.22 -18.89
CA GLY A 268 20.47 19.01 -19.04
C GLY A 268 20.09 17.53 -19.11
N PHE A 269 18.83 17.19 -18.79
CA PHE A 269 18.36 15.79 -18.83
C PHE A 269 18.64 15.12 -20.19
N ASP A 270 18.38 15.82 -21.30
CA ASP A 270 18.60 15.28 -22.66
C ASP A 270 20.08 14.94 -22.92
N GLU A 271 21.00 15.71 -22.35
CA GLU A 271 22.44 15.45 -22.45
C GLU A 271 22.86 14.28 -21.55
N LEU A 272 22.22 14.13 -20.38
CA LEU A 272 22.45 12.98 -19.49
C LEU A 272 22.08 11.65 -20.16
N LEU A 273 21.11 11.62 -21.08
CA LEU A 273 20.71 10.40 -21.80
C LEU A 273 21.88 9.75 -22.56
N GLY A 274 22.89 10.53 -22.97
CA GLY A 274 24.09 10.02 -23.64
C GLY A 274 25.16 9.46 -22.69
N VAL A 275 25.01 9.64 -21.37
CA VAL A 275 26.02 9.22 -20.39
C VAL A 275 25.97 7.72 -20.19
N MET A 276 27.15 7.08 -20.17
CA MET A 276 27.27 5.65 -19.90
C MET A 276 27.05 5.37 -18.41
N VAL A 277 26.19 4.40 -18.11
CA VAL A 277 25.90 3.93 -16.75
C VAL A 277 26.05 2.42 -16.67
N GLU A 278 26.27 1.93 -15.45
CA GLU A 278 26.24 0.51 -15.15
C GLU A 278 25.25 0.26 -14.01
N VAL A 279 24.23 -0.57 -14.28
CA VAL A 279 23.19 -0.90 -13.32
C VAL A 279 23.06 -2.42 -13.27
N ALA A 280 23.22 -3.00 -12.07
CA ALA A 280 23.16 -4.45 -11.84
C ALA A 280 24.05 -5.26 -12.81
N GLY A 281 25.26 -4.78 -13.10
CA GLY A 281 26.23 -5.42 -13.99
C GLY A 281 25.91 -5.30 -15.48
N ARG A 282 24.91 -4.50 -15.88
CA ARG A 282 24.61 -4.17 -17.28
C ARG A 282 25.09 -2.77 -17.58
N ARG A 283 25.94 -2.64 -18.60
CA ARG A 283 26.46 -1.37 -19.11
C ARG A 283 25.63 -0.91 -20.31
N GLY A 284 25.18 0.34 -20.27
CA GLY A 284 24.40 0.98 -21.33
C GLY A 284 24.37 2.49 -21.16
N THR A 285 23.67 3.21 -22.03
CA THR A 285 23.44 4.64 -21.83
C THR A 285 22.31 4.88 -20.84
N PHE A 286 22.28 6.05 -20.21
CA PHE A 286 21.15 6.46 -19.37
C PHE A 286 19.85 6.56 -20.18
N GLY A 287 19.94 6.86 -21.48
CA GLY A 287 18.81 6.80 -22.42
C GLY A 287 18.24 5.40 -22.58
N GLU A 288 19.08 4.39 -22.78
CA GLU A 288 18.65 2.99 -22.86
C GLU A 288 17.98 2.52 -21.55
N LEU A 289 18.52 2.94 -20.41
CA LEU A 289 17.91 2.68 -19.10
C LEU A 289 16.54 3.37 -18.96
N THR A 290 16.43 4.61 -19.43
CA THR A 290 15.18 5.40 -19.42
C THR A 290 14.10 4.73 -20.28
N ASP A 291 14.45 4.32 -21.50
CA ASP A 291 13.52 3.64 -22.41
C ASP A 291 13.06 2.29 -21.84
N ALA A 292 13.97 1.53 -21.24
CA ALA A 292 13.65 0.27 -20.57
C ALA A 292 12.67 0.48 -19.39
N LEU A 293 12.86 1.54 -18.60
CA LEU A 293 11.95 1.88 -17.51
C LEU A 293 10.57 2.31 -18.03
N VAL A 294 10.50 3.16 -19.05
CA VAL A 294 9.23 3.59 -19.67
C VAL A 294 8.45 2.39 -20.22
N HIS A 295 9.15 1.46 -20.90
CA HIS A 295 8.54 0.23 -21.39
C HIS A 295 8.00 -0.62 -20.24
N THR A 296 8.81 -0.86 -19.20
CA THR A 296 8.41 -1.62 -18.01
C THR A 296 7.20 -1.00 -17.34
N ALA A 297 7.21 0.32 -17.10
CA ALA A 297 6.10 1.04 -16.49
C ALA A 297 4.80 0.93 -17.32
N THR A 298 4.91 1.00 -18.65
CA THR A 298 3.78 0.86 -19.57
C THR A 298 3.15 -0.53 -19.48
N VAL A 299 3.96 -1.58 -19.55
CA VAL A 299 3.49 -2.97 -19.45
C VAL A 299 2.86 -3.22 -18.08
N THR A 300 3.50 -2.76 -17.01
CA THR A 300 2.99 -2.89 -15.65
C THR A 300 1.65 -2.20 -15.46
N GLN A 301 1.48 -0.97 -15.97
CA GLN A 301 0.20 -0.25 -15.95
C GLN A 301 -0.91 -1.06 -16.65
N GLY A 302 -0.62 -1.64 -17.81
CA GLY A 302 -1.57 -2.47 -18.55
C GLY A 302 -2.06 -3.66 -17.71
N ARG A 303 -1.11 -4.43 -17.15
CA ARG A 303 -1.42 -5.61 -16.33
C ARG A 303 -2.14 -5.27 -15.03
N MET A 304 -1.78 -4.17 -14.38
CA MET A 304 -2.52 -3.68 -13.21
C MET A 304 -3.97 -3.34 -13.56
N ASN A 305 -4.21 -2.70 -14.71
CA ASN A 305 -5.58 -2.41 -15.16
C ASN A 305 -6.38 -3.67 -15.49
N GLU A 306 -5.73 -4.71 -16.03
CA GLU A 306 -6.36 -6.01 -16.26
C GLU A 306 -6.84 -6.64 -14.94
N VAL A 307 -5.99 -6.66 -13.91
CA VAL A 307 -6.36 -7.17 -12.57
C VAL A 307 -7.55 -6.40 -11.98
N LEU A 308 -7.62 -5.09 -12.24
CA LEU A 308 -8.73 -4.26 -11.76
C LEU A 308 -10.01 -4.42 -12.61
N GLY A 309 -10.01 -5.28 -13.63
CA GLY A 309 -11.06 -5.43 -14.64
C GLY A 309 -11.28 -4.16 -15.49
N ARG A 310 -10.37 -3.19 -15.39
CA ARG A 310 -10.39 -1.91 -16.11
C ARG A 310 -9.57 -1.97 -17.39
N ALA A 311 -9.48 -3.15 -17.98
CA ALA A 311 -8.82 -3.37 -19.25
C ALA A 311 -9.45 -2.45 -20.32
N GLY A 312 -8.68 -1.45 -20.72
CA GLY A 312 -9.10 -0.44 -21.67
C GLY A 312 -7.96 0.55 -21.83
N ASP A 313 -7.22 0.41 -22.93
CA ASP A 313 -5.97 1.09 -23.29
C ASP A 313 -5.76 2.43 -22.58
N ALA A 314 -5.20 2.38 -21.37
CA ALA A 314 -4.53 3.52 -20.80
C ALA A 314 -3.32 3.75 -21.74
N PRO A 315 -3.18 4.92 -22.38
CA PRO A 315 -2.14 5.08 -23.38
C PRO A 315 -0.75 4.77 -22.78
N PRO A 316 0.21 4.37 -23.63
CA PRO A 316 1.58 4.15 -23.18
C PRO A 316 2.12 5.34 -22.39
N LEU A 317 2.98 5.05 -21.42
CA LEU A 317 3.72 6.10 -20.73
C LEU A 317 4.76 6.69 -21.66
N THR A 318 5.06 7.96 -21.45
CA THR A 318 6.11 8.69 -22.16
C THR A 318 7.18 9.09 -21.15
N VAL A 319 8.37 9.47 -21.62
CA VAL A 319 9.43 9.99 -20.72
C VAL A 319 8.93 11.18 -19.88
N PRO A 320 8.26 12.22 -20.44
CA PRO A 320 7.68 13.26 -19.60
C PRO A 320 6.65 12.75 -18.59
N GLY A 321 5.84 11.76 -18.97
CA GLY A 321 4.88 11.14 -18.06
C GLY A 321 5.54 10.39 -16.91
N LEU A 322 6.66 9.70 -17.17
CA LEU A 322 7.45 9.03 -16.14
C LEU A 322 8.10 10.04 -15.19
N LEU A 323 8.68 11.13 -15.71
CA LEU A 323 9.31 12.17 -14.91
C LEU A 323 8.32 12.94 -14.01
N GLN A 324 7.02 12.96 -14.35
CA GLN A 324 5.99 13.53 -13.48
C GLN A 324 5.65 12.63 -12.27
N ILE A 325 5.98 11.34 -12.34
CA ILE A 325 5.71 10.36 -11.27
C ILE A 325 6.91 10.27 -10.31
N LEU A 326 8.14 10.44 -10.82
CA LEU A 326 9.40 10.44 -10.06
C LEU A 326 9.64 11.71 -9.23
#